data_AF-F8Q684-F1
#
_entry.id   AF-F8Q684-F1
#
_cell.length_a   1.000
_cell.length_b   1.000
_cell.length_c   1.000
_cell.angle_alpha   90.00
_cell.angle_beta   90.00
_cell.angle_gamma   90.00
#
_symmetry.space_group_name_H-M   'P 1'
#
loop_
_entity.id
_entity.type
_entity.pdbx_description
1 polymer ?
#
loop_
_entity_poly.entity_id
_entity_poly.type
_entity_poly.pdbx_seq_one_letter_code
_entity_poly.pdbx_strand_id
1 'polypeptide(L)'
;MLGDEEMMNYIRRQQTKKMANGATQAELDELLKFPEPIPPASGSTPEEILKSPQAQFLSQYEREEMLNYPQVYCIGARSQKKQATTDNTTNNHGYDDERGDYLVVNHDHLAYRYEVIDTLGKGSFGQVLNCRDHHTGQSVAIKIIRNKKRFHHQALVEIKILDNLRKWDSEDKHQVIKMTEHFYFRNHLCIAMELLSINLYELIKANGFVGFTTTLIRRFTSQMLLSLCLMRHHRIVHCDLKPENVLLRHPAKSAIKVIDFGSSCFEHEKIYTYIQSRFYRSPEVILGMNYHMAIDMWSLGCILAELYTGFPIFPGENEQEQLSCIMEVLGAPDKEFVNRSSRKRIFFDNSGAPRPVVNSKGRRRRPGTKSLAQVLRCSDDDFVDFIARCLVWDPERRMKPQTAMQHAFVRAGRRGKITNPTPSTAKTLLSSSSLSGNRNKHLTETPKKSQISAPTPLTARSSRTVTNTVPSTPVHATSIGSSSRSYRSSQSHGLSSQYSSRTLGGFATTAAK
;
A
#
# COMPACT_ATOMS: atom_id res chain seq x y z
N MET A 1 0.82 0.70 24.78
CA MET A 1 1.23 -0.19 25.91
C MET A 1 1.76 -1.50 25.33
N LEU A 2 1.05 -2.64 25.32
CA LEU A 2 1.64 -3.94 24.89
C LEU A 2 2.13 -4.00 23.43
N GLY A 3 1.36 -3.48 22.46
CA GLY A 3 1.81 -3.54 21.07
C GLY A 3 2.94 -2.56 20.73
N ASP A 4 3.08 -1.47 21.49
CA ASP A 4 4.24 -0.58 21.35
C ASP A 4 5.48 -1.22 21.98
N GLU A 5 5.31 -1.98 23.05
CA GLU A 5 6.38 -2.78 23.63
C GLU A 5 6.85 -3.89 22.67
N GLU A 6 5.94 -4.62 22.04
CA GLU A 6 6.26 -5.58 20.98
C GLU A 6 6.99 -4.92 19.80
N MET A 7 6.54 -3.73 19.37
CA MET A 7 7.22 -2.96 18.33
C MET A 7 8.64 -2.56 18.77
N MET A 8 8.82 -2.09 20.00
CA MET A 8 10.13 -1.74 20.54
C MET A 8 11.05 -2.97 20.68
N ASN A 9 10.50 -4.12 21.09
CA ASN A 9 11.24 -5.38 21.15
C ASN A 9 11.63 -5.86 19.74
N TYR A 10 10.78 -5.67 18.75
CA TYR A 10 11.11 -5.88 17.34
C TYR A 10 12.26 -4.96 16.89
N ILE A 11 12.15 -3.66 17.14
CA ILE A 11 13.18 -2.67 16.79
C ILE A 11 14.52 -3.04 17.42
N ARG A 12 14.54 -3.34 18.73
CA ARG A 12 15.76 -3.76 19.45
C ARG A 12 16.40 -4.99 18.80
N ARG A 13 15.61 -6.03 18.49
CA ARG A 13 16.13 -7.24 17.80
C ARG A 13 16.74 -6.92 16.43
N GLN A 14 16.11 -6.03 15.66
CA GLN A 14 16.64 -5.62 14.36
C GLN A 14 17.92 -4.79 14.50
N GLN A 15 17.98 -3.87 15.46
CA GLN A 15 19.17 -3.09 15.76
C GLN A 15 20.34 -3.99 16.18
N THR A 16 20.13 -4.94 17.10
CA THR A 16 21.16 -5.92 17.49
C THR A 16 21.69 -6.70 16.29
N LYS A 17 20.79 -7.17 15.40
CA LYS A 17 21.18 -7.90 14.20
C LYS A 17 21.97 -7.04 13.21
N LYS A 18 21.59 -5.77 13.04
CA LYS A 18 22.30 -4.82 12.16
C LYS A 18 23.65 -4.41 12.73
N MET A 19 23.76 -4.18 14.04
CA MET A 19 25.04 -3.94 14.71
C MET A 19 25.99 -5.13 14.55
N ALA A 20 25.48 -6.36 14.70
CA ALA A 20 26.25 -7.58 14.45
C ALA A 20 26.74 -7.69 12.99
N ASN A 21 26.09 -7.00 12.05
CA ASN A 21 26.48 -6.92 10.64
C ASN A 21 27.26 -5.63 10.30
N GLY A 22 27.75 -4.90 11.30
CA GLY A 22 28.63 -3.75 11.12
C GLY A 22 27.95 -2.37 11.02
N ALA A 23 26.64 -2.27 11.26
CA ALA A 23 25.96 -0.97 11.32
C ALA A 23 26.33 -0.21 12.60
N THR A 24 26.55 1.10 12.47
CA THR A 24 26.80 2.02 13.59
C THR A 24 25.50 2.37 14.33
N GLN A 25 25.61 2.79 15.59
CA GLN A 25 24.45 3.26 16.35
C GLN A 25 23.77 4.47 15.69
N ALA A 26 24.55 5.40 15.13
CA ALA A 26 24.04 6.58 14.43
C ALA A 26 23.17 6.22 13.21
N GLU A 27 23.57 5.22 12.41
CA GLU A 27 22.77 4.74 11.28
C GLU A 27 21.46 4.10 11.73
N LEU A 28 21.45 3.46 12.90
CA LEU A 28 20.25 2.84 13.46
C LEU A 28 19.27 3.85 14.06
N ASP A 29 19.79 4.91 14.66
CA ASP A 29 18.98 6.00 15.19
C ASP A 29 18.36 6.82 14.05
N GLU A 30 19.09 7.03 12.94
CA GLU A 30 18.57 7.72 11.77
C GLU A 30 17.38 6.97 11.13
N LEU A 31 17.34 5.64 11.20
CA LEU A 31 16.19 4.83 10.73
C LEU A 31 14.92 5.03 11.56
N LEU A 32 15.05 5.48 12.81
CA LEU A 32 13.93 5.76 13.72
C LEU A 32 13.58 7.24 13.77
N LYS A 33 14.36 8.08 13.11
CA LYS A 33 14.13 9.52 13.06
C LYS A 33 12.87 9.81 12.26
N PHE A 34 12.05 10.68 12.82
CA PHE A 34 10.88 11.22 12.15
C PHE A 34 11.05 12.74 12.05
N PRO A 35 10.59 13.40 10.97
CA PRO A 35 10.84 14.82 10.80
C PRO A 35 10.21 15.65 11.92
N GLU A 36 11.04 16.35 12.68
CA GLU A 36 10.58 17.30 13.69
C GLU A 36 10.02 18.57 13.03
N PRO A 37 9.04 19.25 13.64
CA PRO A 37 8.59 20.57 13.22
C PRO A 37 9.72 21.61 13.27
N ILE A 38 9.68 22.57 12.35
CA ILE A 38 10.49 23.80 12.41
C ILE A 38 9.58 24.99 12.75
N PRO A 39 10.12 26.13 13.17
CA PRO A 39 9.31 27.34 13.33
C PRO A 39 8.62 27.74 12.00
N PRO A 40 7.32 28.11 12.03
CA PRO A 40 6.64 28.70 10.88
C PRO A 40 7.38 29.89 10.28
N ALA A 41 7.50 29.93 8.96
CA ALA A 41 8.03 31.09 8.25
C ALA A 41 6.96 32.20 8.14
N SER A 42 7.40 33.45 8.20
CA SER A 42 6.54 34.59 7.86
C SER A 42 6.42 34.70 6.34
N GLY A 43 5.20 34.68 5.82
CA GLY A 43 4.97 34.83 4.39
C GLY A 43 5.26 36.24 3.90
N SER A 44 5.90 36.36 2.75
CA SER A 44 6.12 37.62 2.03
C SER A 44 5.14 37.77 0.87
N THR A 45 4.88 39.00 0.45
CA THR A 45 4.14 39.26 -0.80
C THR A 45 5.04 39.00 -2.01
N PRO A 46 4.47 38.63 -3.18
CA PRO A 46 5.24 38.50 -4.41
C PRO A 46 6.06 39.75 -4.76
N GLU A 47 5.50 40.96 -4.54
CA GLU A 47 6.18 42.23 -4.81
C GLU A 47 7.41 42.45 -3.94
N GLU A 48 7.34 42.07 -2.66
CA GLU A 48 8.50 42.11 -1.76
C GLU A 48 9.61 41.17 -2.23
N ILE A 49 9.26 39.95 -2.63
CA ILE A 49 10.22 38.97 -3.14
C ILE A 49 10.88 39.49 -4.43
N LEU A 50 10.10 40.02 -5.36
CA LEU A 50 10.59 40.54 -6.65
C LEU A 50 11.51 41.77 -6.48
N LYS A 51 11.31 42.57 -5.43
CA LYS A 51 12.19 43.71 -5.08
C LYS A 51 13.42 43.30 -4.27
N SER A 52 13.42 42.09 -3.71
CA SER A 52 14.52 41.59 -2.89
C SER A 52 15.63 40.95 -3.72
N PRO A 53 16.84 40.75 -3.15
CA PRO A 53 17.89 39.96 -3.77
C PRO A 53 17.48 38.51 -4.08
N GLN A 54 16.38 38.00 -3.51
CA GLN A 54 15.90 36.64 -3.77
C GLN A 54 15.35 36.49 -5.19
N ALA A 55 14.93 37.58 -5.83
CA ALA A 55 14.40 37.56 -7.20
C ALA A 55 15.37 36.91 -8.20
N GLN A 56 16.69 37.01 -7.97
CA GLN A 56 17.71 36.41 -8.84
C GLN A 56 17.60 34.87 -8.94
N PHE A 57 16.98 34.21 -7.96
CA PHE A 57 16.80 32.76 -7.94
C PHE A 57 15.52 32.29 -8.63
N LEU A 58 14.67 33.22 -9.09
CA LEU A 58 13.42 32.93 -9.80
C LEU A 58 13.66 32.96 -11.32
N SER A 59 13.15 31.94 -12.01
CA SER A 59 13.01 31.94 -13.46
C SER A 59 12.02 33.02 -13.94
N GLN A 60 12.09 33.40 -15.22
CA GLN A 60 11.12 34.32 -15.84
C GLN A 60 9.67 33.82 -15.61
N TYR A 61 9.44 32.52 -15.82
CA TYR A 61 8.14 31.89 -15.62
C TYR A 61 7.66 32.02 -14.17
N GLU A 62 8.54 31.77 -13.20
CA GLU A 62 8.18 31.88 -11.78
C GLU A 62 7.88 33.31 -11.35
N ARG A 63 8.50 34.33 -11.95
CA ARG A 63 8.21 35.73 -11.63
C ARG A 63 6.78 36.11 -11.99
N GLU A 64 6.23 35.52 -13.06
CA GLU A 64 4.84 35.70 -13.47
C GLU A 64 3.89 34.77 -12.69
N GLU A 65 4.24 33.49 -12.55
CA GLU A 65 3.45 32.49 -11.83
C GLU A 65 3.21 32.91 -10.36
N MET A 66 4.24 33.45 -9.70
CA MET A 66 4.22 33.85 -8.28
C MET A 66 3.20 34.95 -7.99
N LEU A 67 2.88 35.83 -8.95
CA LEU A 67 1.89 36.89 -8.77
C LEU A 67 0.47 36.34 -8.52
N ASN A 68 0.22 35.07 -8.87
CA ASN A 68 -1.06 34.40 -8.60
C ASN A 68 -1.17 33.87 -7.15
N TYR A 69 -0.12 34.00 -6.34
CA TYR A 69 -0.08 33.52 -4.96
C TYR A 69 -0.05 34.72 -4.00
N PRO A 70 -1.01 34.83 -3.06
CA PRO A 70 -1.09 35.99 -2.17
C PRO A 70 0.09 36.06 -1.19
N GLN A 71 0.70 34.92 -0.87
CA GLN A 71 1.82 34.81 0.06
C GLN A 71 2.82 33.77 -0.42
N VAL A 72 4.10 34.10 -0.25
CA VAL A 72 5.27 33.30 -0.62
C VAL A 72 6.03 32.95 0.65
N TYR A 73 6.21 31.67 0.90
CA TYR A 73 6.94 31.13 2.06
C TYR A 73 8.26 30.49 1.66
N CYS A 74 8.33 29.88 0.46
CA CYS A 74 9.58 29.35 -0.08
C CYS A 74 9.61 29.48 -1.60
N ILE A 75 10.81 29.71 -2.13
CA ILE A 75 11.05 29.87 -3.58
C ILE A 75 12.00 28.81 -4.14
N GLY A 76 12.49 27.87 -3.33
CA GLY A 76 13.42 26.83 -3.77
C GLY A 76 14.78 27.36 -4.25
N ALA A 77 15.32 28.41 -3.62
CA ALA A 77 16.52 29.14 -4.08
C ALA A 77 17.78 28.27 -4.27
N ARG A 78 17.86 27.12 -3.59
CA ARG A 78 19.00 26.19 -3.65
C ARG A 78 18.80 25.02 -4.61
N SER A 79 17.67 24.97 -5.30
CA SER A 79 17.33 23.87 -6.21
C SER A 79 17.87 24.10 -7.62
N GLN A 80 18.17 23.01 -8.31
CA GLN A 80 18.47 23.04 -9.74
C GLN A 80 17.16 23.04 -10.53
N LYS A 81 16.48 24.20 -10.53
CA LYS A 81 15.13 24.37 -11.10
C LYS A 81 15.07 23.93 -12.55
N LYS A 82 13.95 23.29 -12.90
CA LYS A 82 13.62 23.04 -14.31
C LYS A 82 13.11 24.34 -14.94
N GLN A 83 13.80 24.80 -15.98
CA GLN A 83 13.41 26.00 -16.71
C GLN A 83 12.23 25.69 -17.64
N ALA A 84 11.17 26.49 -17.55
CA ALA A 84 10.03 26.39 -18.45
C ALA A 84 10.43 26.75 -19.88
N THR A 85 9.93 26.02 -20.87
CA THR A 85 10.02 26.41 -22.27
C THR A 85 8.79 27.24 -22.64
N THR A 86 8.86 28.55 -22.44
CA THR A 86 7.71 29.46 -22.68
C THR A 86 7.22 29.41 -24.13
N ASP A 87 8.14 29.29 -25.09
CA ASP A 87 7.83 29.26 -26.53
C ASP A 87 7.25 27.90 -26.99
N ASN A 88 7.37 26.87 -26.16
CA ASN A 88 6.93 25.52 -26.48
C ASN A 88 6.11 24.94 -25.32
N THR A 89 4.79 24.92 -25.49
CA THR A 89 3.83 24.41 -24.48
C THR A 89 3.78 22.89 -24.39
N THR A 90 4.53 22.15 -25.22
CA THR A 90 4.58 20.69 -25.14
C THR A 90 5.02 20.21 -23.76
N ASN A 91 4.40 19.12 -23.30
CA ASN A 91 4.64 18.55 -21.97
C ASN A 91 4.61 19.61 -20.84
N ASN A 92 3.59 20.48 -20.86
CA ASN A 92 3.38 21.49 -19.82
C ASN A 92 4.56 22.44 -19.67
N HIS A 93 4.98 23.08 -20.78
CA HIS A 93 6.17 23.93 -20.81
C HIS A 93 7.45 23.22 -20.36
N GLY A 94 7.52 21.90 -20.58
CA GLY A 94 8.61 21.04 -20.14
C GLY A 94 8.52 20.60 -18.67
N TYR A 95 7.53 20.99 -17.88
CA TYR A 95 7.39 20.51 -16.50
C TYR A 95 6.98 19.04 -16.37
N ASP A 96 6.41 18.46 -17.43
CA ASP A 96 5.93 17.07 -17.42
C ASP A 96 6.85 16.16 -18.25
N ASP A 97 6.83 14.86 -17.95
CA ASP A 97 7.30 13.84 -18.88
C ASP A 97 6.22 13.49 -19.94
N GLU A 98 6.54 12.61 -20.89
CA GLU A 98 5.61 12.18 -21.95
C GLU A 98 4.33 11.51 -21.40
N ARG A 99 4.39 10.96 -20.18
CA ARG A 99 3.28 10.30 -19.50
C ARG A 99 2.40 11.31 -18.76
N GLY A 100 2.83 12.57 -18.64
CA GLY A 100 2.18 13.63 -17.88
C GLY A 100 2.49 13.57 -16.39
N ASP A 101 3.58 12.91 -15.98
CA ASP A 101 4.08 12.95 -14.61
C ASP A 101 4.92 14.22 -14.40
N TYR A 102 4.69 14.95 -13.31
CA TYR A 102 5.47 16.15 -12.98
C TYR A 102 6.94 15.80 -12.75
N LEU A 103 7.86 16.59 -13.29
CA LEU A 103 9.29 16.39 -13.14
C LEU A 103 9.78 17.04 -11.84
N VAL A 104 9.75 16.24 -10.78
CA VAL A 104 10.09 16.64 -9.42
C VAL A 104 11.58 16.98 -9.30
N VAL A 105 11.86 18.12 -8.68
CA VAL A 105 13.22 18.57 -8.31
C VAL A 105 13.29 18.71 -6.79
N ASN A 106 14.23 18.02 -6.15
CA ASN A 106 14.43 18.14 -4.71
C ASN A 106 14.88 19.57 -4.36
N HIS A 107 14.42 20.06 -3.22
CA HIS A 107 14.58 21.41 -2.69
C HIS A 107 13.89 22.52 -3.48
N ASP A 108 13.15 22.18 -4.55
CA ASP A 108 12.30 23.15 -5.25
C ASP A 108 10.96 23.32 -4.51
N HIS A 109 10.19 24.33 -4.90
CA HIS A 109 8.92 24.64 -4.27
C HIS A 109 7.72 24.03 -5.01
N LEU A 110 6.65 23.79 -4.27
CA LEU A 110 5.28 23.67 -4.79
C LEU A 110 4.46 24.81 -4.21
N ALA A 111 3.71 25.51 -5.08
CA ALA A 111 2.81 26.60 -4.69
C ALA A 111 3.45 27.66 -3.77
N TYR A 112 4.75 27.93 -3.98
CA TYR A 112 5.57 28.85 -3.18
C TYR A 112 5.50 28.64 -1.66
N ARG A 113 5.17 27.43 -1.21
CA ARG A 113 4.92 27.10 0.20
C ARG A 113 5.62 25.84 0.65
N TYR A 114 5.54 24.79 -0.16
CA TYR A 114 6.08 23.49 0.20
C TYR A 114 7.44 23.27 -0.44
N GLU A 115 8.46 23.01 0.37
CA GLU A 115 9.77 22.57 -0.15
C GLU A 115 9.77 21.06 -0.33
N VAL A 116 10.14 20.58 -1.51
CA VAL A 116 10.29 19.14 -1.77
C VAL A 116 11.54 18.61 -1.08
N ILE A 117 11.40 17.65 -0.17
CA ILE A 117 12.53 17.02 0.52
C ILE A 117 12.94 15.74 -0.20
N ASP A 118 11.98 14.84 -0.44
CA ASP A 118 12.24 13.56 -1.09
C ASP A 118 10.98 12.97 -1.75
N THR A 119 11.16 11.99 -2.62
CA THR A 119 10.06 11.21 -3.20
C THR A 119 9.75 9.99 -2.34
N LEU A 120 8.53 9.91 -1.81
CA LEU A 120 8.05 8.76 -1.01
C LEU A 120 7.60 7.58 -1.87
N GLY A 121 7.02 7.85 -3.04
CA GLY A 121 6.53 6.80 -3.94
C GLY A 121 6.08 7.30 -5.30
N LYS A 122 6.04 6.39 -6.28
CA LYS A 122 5.55 6.65 -7.65
C LYS A 122 4.60 5.52 -8.09
N GLY A 123 3.55 5.86 -8.82
CA GLY A 123 2.55 4.90 -9.26
C GLY A 123 1.79 5.30 -10.52
N SER A 124 0.71 4.58 -10.82
CA SER A 124 -0.18 4.90 -11.93
C SER A 124 -0.84 6.27 -11.79
N PHE A 125 -1.15 6.67 -10.56
CA PHE A 125 -1.86 7.91 -10.23
C PHE A 125 -0.98 9.17 -10.25
N GLY A 126 0.34 9.00 -10.15
CA GLY A 126 1.30 10.10 -10.03
C GLY A 126 2.38 9.78 -9.01
N GLN A 127 2.77 10.79 -8.22
CA GLN A 127 3.90 10.72 -7.29
C GLN A 127 3.50 11.26 -5.92
N VAL A 128 4.06 10.69 -4.85
CA VAL A 128 3.89 11.15 -3.48
C VAL A 128 5.23 11.63 -2.96
N LEU A 129 5.27 12.85 -2.44
CA LEU A 129 6.46 13.55 -2.00
C LEU A 129 6.43 13.79 -0.50
N ASN A 130 7.58 13.73 0.15
CA ASN A 130 7.82 14.29 1.46
C ASN A 130 8.17 15.77 1.25
N CYS A 131 7.37 16.66 1.81
CA CYS A 131 7.57 18.09 1.71
C CYS A 131 7.64 18.73 3.09
N ARG A 132 8.36 19.86 3.18
CA ARG A 132 8.28 20.76 4.32
C ARG A 132 7.31 21.89 4.00
N ASP A 133 6.25 22.01 4.78
CA ASP A 133 5.35 23.16 4.71
C ASP A 133 5.97 24.32 5.50
N HIS A 134 6.46 25.34 4.80
CA HIS A 134 7.09 26.51 5.44
C HIS A 134 6.07 27.40 6.15
N HIS A 135 4.77 27.35 5.79
CA HIS A 135 3.73 28.11 6.49
C HIS A 135 3.46 27.57 7.90
N THR A 136 3.44 26.25 8.07
CA THR A 136 3.14 25.61 9.36
C THR A 136 4.38 25.07 10.08
N GLY A 137 5.51 24.98 9.38
CA GLY A 137 6.73 24.35 9.84
C GLY A 137 6.65 22.82 9.91
N GLN A 138 5.56 22.19 9.49
CA GLN A 138 5.35 20.74 9.58
C GLN A 138 5.85 20.01 8.33
N SER A 139 6.23 18.74 8.48
CA SER A 139 6.42 17.85 7.34
C SER A 139 5.09 17.25 6.89
N VAL A 140 4.88 17.20 5.58
CA VAL A 140 3.63 16.75 4.94
C VAL A 140 3.93 15.78 3.80
N ALA A 141 2.97 14.93 3.48
CA ALA A 141 2.97 14.13 2.27
C ALA A 141 2.13 14.83 1.19
N ILE A 142 2.70 15.09 0.00
CA ILE A 142 1.97 15.70 -1.12
C ILE A 142 1.87 14.72 -2.26
N LYS A 143 0.64 14.32 -2.59
CA LYS A 143 0.31 13.49 -3.76
C LYS A 143 0.08 14.42 -4.96
N ILE A 144 1.01 14.41 -5.91
CA ILE A 144 0.88 15.11 -7.19
C ILE A 144 0.22 14.16 -8.19
N ILE A 145 -0.96 14.51 -8.65
CA ILE A 145 -1.75 13.72 -9.59
C ILE A 145 -1.22 13.93 -11.00
N ARG A 146 -1.03 12.84 -11.74
CA ARG A 146 -0.62 12.86 -13.15
C ARG A 146 -1.56 13.76 -13.97
N ASN A 147 -0.99 14.61 -14.82
CA ASN A 147 -1.70 15.57 -15.67
C ASN A 147 -2.40 14.88 -16.86
N LYS A 148 -3.42 14.08 -16.55
CA LYS A 148 -4.36 13.48 -17.53
C LYS A 148 -5.76 13.51 -16.95
N LYS A 149 -6.74 13.81 -17.81
CA LYS A 149 -8.17 13.97 -17.45
C LYS A 149 -8.71 12.80 -16.60
N ARG A 150 -8.38 11.55 -16.94
CA ARG A 150 -8.85 10.37 -16.18
C ARG A 150 -8.39 10.38 -14.72
N PHE A 151 -7.11 10.64 -14.48
CA PHE A 151 -6.55 10.65 -13.11
C PHE A 151 -7.05 11.87 -12.32
N HIS A 152 -7.22 13.01 -12.99
CA HIS A 152 -7.83 14.19 -12.40
C HIS A 152 -9.26 13.94 -11.91
N HIS A 153 -10.14 13.35 -12.74
CA HIS A 153 -11.51 13.01 -12.31
C HIS A 153 -11.53 12.04 -11.13
N GLN A 154 -10.65 11.03 -11.15
CA GLN A 154 -10.54 10.08 -10.06
C GLN A 154 -10.03 10.72 -8.76
N ALA A 155 -9.08 11.65 -8.84
CA ALA A 155 -8.59 12.40 -7.70
C ALA A 155 -9.67 13.32 -7.09
N LEU A 156 -10.60 13.86 -7.88
CA LEU A 156 -11.73 14.62 -7.34
C LEU A 156 -12.67 13.75 -6.49
N VAL A 157 -12.87 12.48 -6.87
CA VAL A 157 -13.60 11.51 -6.06
C VAL A 157 -12.84 11.21 -4.76
N GLU A 158 -11.53 11.01 -4.84
CA GLU A 158 -10.66 10.83 -3.67
C GLU A 158 -10.77 12.03 -2.71
N ILE A 159 -10.68 13.27 -3.20
CA ILE A 159 -10.84 14.49 -2.39
C ILE A 159 -12.22 14.55 -1.73
N LYS A 160 -13.30 14.23 -2.44
CA LYS A 160 -14.66 14.17 -1.88
C LYS A 160 -14.74 13.18 -0.71
N ILE A 161 -14.12 12.01 -0.85
CA ILE A 161 -14.07 10.99 0.20
C ILE A 161 -13.21 11.47 1.39
N LEU A 162 -12.00 11.97 1.12
CA LEU A 162 -11.08 12.45 2.15
C LEU A 162 -11.65 13.63 2.96
N ASP A 163 -12.33 14.57 2.30
CA ASP A 163 -12.96 15.71 2.98
C ASP A 163 -14.10 15.24 3.91
N ASN A 164 -14.88 14.24 3.48
CA ASN A 164 -15.91 13.64 4.32
C ASN A 164 -15.30 12.86 5.50
N LEU A 165 -14.27 12.04 5.27
CA LEU A 165 -13.57 11.31 6.32
C LEU A 165 -12.98 12.26 7.36
N ARG A 166 -12.40 13.39 6.94
CA ARG A 166 -11.89 14.44 7.83
C ARG A 166 -12.99 14.98 8.76
N LYS A 167 -14.21 15.17 8.25
CA LYS A 167 -15.36 15.66 9.04
C LYS A 167 -15.89 14.58 9.98
N TRP A 168 -15.95 13.34 9.52
CA TRP A 168 -16.50 12.22 10.31
C TRP A 168 -15.53 11.65 11.36
N ASP A 169 -14.22 11.86 11.18
CA ASP A 169 -13.16 11.46 12.12
C ASP A 169 -12.36 12.65 12.66
N SER A 170 -13.08 13.72 13.06
CA SER A 170 -12.47 14.95 13.60
C SER A 170 -11.58 14.69 14.83
N GLU A 171 -11.94 13.70 15.65
CA GLU A 171 -11.20 13.28 16.85
C GLU A 171 -10.08 12.25 16.60
N ASP A 172 -9.78 11.89 15.34
CA ASP A 172 -8.71 10.93 14.98
C ASP A 172 -8.87 9.51 15.56
N LYS A 173 -10.10 9.07 15.77
CA LYS A 173 -10.42 7.79 16.42
C LYS A 173 -10.39 6.61 15.45
N HIS A 174 -10.61 6.84 14.16
CA HIS A 174 -10.81 5.78 13.17
C HIS A 174 -9.58 5.47 12.31
N GLN A 175 -8.43 6.08 12.62
CA GLN A 175 -7.14 5.70 12.01
C GLN A 175 -7.13 5.82 10.48
N VAL A 176 -7.80 6.84 9.92
CA VAL A 176 -7.73 7.17 8.49
C VAL A 176 -6.77 8.33 8.27
N ILE A 177 -6.13 8.39 7.09
CA ILE A 177 -5.27 9.50 6.70
C ILE A 177 -6.04 10.84 6.71
N LYS A 178 -5.41 11.90 7.23
CA LYS A 178 -5.95 13.26 7.18
C LYS A 178 -5.40 14.04 6.00
N MET A 179 -6.28 14.42 5.10
CA MET A 179 -6.02 15.46 4.11
C MET A 179 -6.08 16.83 4.80
N THR A 180 -5.03 17.64 4.63
CA THR A 180 -5.02 19.02 5.14
C THR A 180 -5.69 19.95 4.14
N GLU A 181 -5.28 19.87 2.88
CA GLU A 181 -5.77 20.71 1.78
C GLU A 181 -5.51 20.06 0.41
N HIS A 182 -6.06 20.66 -0.64
CA HIS A 182 -5.74 20.35 -2.02
C HIS A 182 -5.61 21.65 -2.82
N PHE A 183 -4.77 21.66 -3.85
CA PHE A 183 -4.50 22.85 -4.65
C PHE A 183 -4.04 22.45 -6.05
N TYR A 184 -4.04 23.40 -6.97
CA TYR A 184 -3.44 23.22 -8.30
C TYR A 184 -2.07 23.88 -8.34
N PHE A 185 -1.10 23.20 -8.94
CA PHE A 185 0.23 23.77 -9.19
C PHE A 185 0.70 23.26 -10.55
N ARG A 186 1.03 24.18 -11.46
CA ARG A 186 1.51 23.88 -12.82
C ARG A 186 0.67 22.79 -13.52
N ASN A 187 -0.64 22.97 -13.59
CA ASN A 187 -1.61 22.01 -14.18
C ASN A 187 -1.75 20.64 -13.49
N HIS A 188 -1.09 20.42 -12.36
CA HIS A 188 -1.31 19.24 -11.52
C HIS A 188 -2.24 19.54 -10.36
N LEU A 189 -3.17 18.63 -10.10
CA LEU A 189 -3.91 18.60 -8.84
C LEU A 189 -3.02 17.96 -7.77
N CYS A 190 -2.85 18.65 -6.65
CA CYS A 190 -2.03 18.24 -5.51
C CYS A 190 -2.92 18.03 -4.29
N ILE A 191 -2.70 16.93 -3.56
CA ILE A 191 -3.39 16.62 -2.31
C ILE A 191 -2.35 16.56 -1.19
N ALA A 192 -2.45 17.48 -0.23
CA ALA A 192 -1.58 17.52 0.95
C ALA A 192 -2.20 16.75 2.11
N MET A 193 -1.39 15.93 2.78
CA MET A 193 -1.79 15.05 3.86
C MET A 193 -0.74 15.07 4.98
N GLU A 194 -1.12 14.60 6.17
CA GLU A 194 -0.15 14.35 7.24
C GLU A 194 0.95 13.38 6.76
N LEU A 195 2.21 13.65 7.13
CA LEU A 195 3.29 12.71 6.87
C LEU A 195 3.18 11.52 7.82
N LEU A 196 3.35 10.30 7.28
CA LEU A 196 3.41 9.06 8.03
C LEU A 196 4.76 8.36 7.80
N SER A 197 4.99 7.28 8.54
CA SER A 197 6.17 6.43 8.43
C SER A 197 5.94 5.30 7.41
N ILE A 198 6.78 4.28 7.47
CA ILE A 198 6.76 3.15 6.54
C ILE A 198 5.42 2.41 6.55
N ASN A 199 5.09 1.79 5.42
CA ASN A 199 3.95 0.91 5.29
C ASN A 199 4.22 -0.48 5.90
N LEU A 200 3.15 -1.27 6.10
CA LEU A 200 3.27 -2.60 6.70
C LEU A 200 4.03 -3.59 5.82
N TYR A 201 4.08 -3.41 4.50
CA TYR A 201 4.90 -4.25 3.62
C TYR A 201 6.40 -4.04 3.87
N GLU A 202 6.84 -2.79 3.92
CA GLU A 202 8.23 -2.47 4.25
C GLU A 202 8.58 -2.91 5.68
N LEU A 203 7.62 -2.89 6.61
CA LEU A 203 7.79 -3.47 7.94
C LEU A 203 8.01 -5.00 7.90
N ILE A 204 7.20 -5.75 7.13
CA ILE A 204 7.37 -7.20 6.92
C ILE A 204 8.76 -7.51 6.35
N LYS A 205 9.17 -6.74 5.33
CA LYS A 205 10.47 -6.89 4.68
C LYS A 205 11.62 -6.54 5.61
N ALA A 206 11.52 -5.48 6.41
CA ALA A 206 12.49 -5.13 7.42
C ALA A 206 12.61 -6.21 8.51
N ASN A 207 11.55 -6.98 8.76
CA ASN A 207 11.57 -8.17 9.61
C ASN A 207 12.10 -9.44 8.91
N GLY A 208 12.57 -9.34 7.66
CA GLY A 208 13.09 -10.46 6.89
C GLY A 208 12.04 -11.53 6.58
N PHE A 209 10.76 -11.15 6.46
CA PHE A 209 9.65 -12.05 6.15
C PHE A 209 9.44 -13.20 7.16
N VAL A 210 9.87 -13.02 8.41
CA VAL A 210 9.67 -14.03 9.48
C VAL A 210 8.23 -14.03 10.01
N GLY A 211 7.52 -12.92 9.85
CA GLY A 211 6.18 -12.71 10.43
C GLY A 211 6.21 -12.08 11.82
N PHE A 212 5.04 -11.63 12.29
CA PHE A 212 4.87 -10.92 13.57
C PHE A 212 4.07 -11.74 14.59
N THR A 213 4.23 -11.39 15.86
CA THR A 213 3.47 -12.00 16.96
C THR A 213 1.99 -11.68 16.84
N THR A 214 1.12 -12.61 17.27
CA THR A 214 -0.33 -12.39 17.26
C THR A 214 -0.73 -11.20 18.13
N THR A 215 0.06 -10.84 19.14
CA THR A 215 -0.12 -9.62 19.96
C THR A 215 -0.02 -8.34 19.14
N LEU A 216 1.03 -8.20 18.33
CA LEU A 216 1.20 -7.03 17.46
C LEU A 216 0.13 -7.01 16.36
N ILE A 217 -0.13 -8.16 15.75
CA ILE A 217 -1.15 -8.31 14.69
C ILE A 217 -2.54 -7.96 15.21
N ARG A 218 -2.90 -8.38 16.43
CA ARG A 218 -4.18 -8.02 17.07
C ARG A 218 -4.33 -6.51 17.23
N ARG A 219 -3.24 -5.80 17.54
CA ARG A 219 -3.24 -4.34 17.63
C ARG A 219 -3.45 -3.69 16.26
N PHE A 220 -2.77 -4.16 15.22
CA PHE A 220 -3.03 -3.66 13.86
C PHE A 220 -4.45 -3.96 13.41
N THR A 221 -4.95 -5.18 13.68
CA THR A 221 -6.32 -5.62 13.40
C THR A 221 -7.34 -4.66 14.03
N SER A 222 -7.18 -4.36 15.31
CA SER A 222 -8.10 -3.48 16.03
C SER A 222 -8.16 -2.09 15.41
N GLN A 223 -7.02 -1.54 14.98
CA GLN A 223 -6.94 -0.22 14.36
C GLN A 223 -7.54 -0.20 12.95
N MET A 224 -7.24 -1.20 12.12
CA MET A 224 -7.85 -1.32 10.78
C MET A 224 -9.37 -1.52 10.86
N LEU A 225 -9.85 -2.27 11.86
CA LEU A 225 -11.29 -2.46 12.08
C LEU A 225 -12.00 -1.15 12.46
N LEU A 226 -11.34 -0.22 13.17
CA LEU A 226 -11.90 1.11 13.42
C LEU A 226 -12.14 1.86 12.10
N SER A 227 -11.16 1.86 11.19
CA SER A 227 -11.31 2.46 9.86
C SER A 227 -12.44 1.81 9.07
N LEU A 228 -12.50 0.48 9.07
CA LEU A 228 -13.54 -0.28 8.35
C LEU A 228 -14.94 -0.08 8.95
N CYS A 229 -15.05 0.14 10.27
CA CYS A 229 -16.33 0.49 10.90
C CYS A 229 -16.85 1.85 10.41
N LEU A 230 -15.97 2.86 10.35
CA LEU A 230 -16.32 4.20 9.85
C LEU A 230 -16.75 4.14 8.38
N MET A 231 -15.92 3.53 7.53
CA MET A 231 -16.21 3.40 6.10
C MET A 231 -17.53 2.66 5.88
N ARG A 232 -17.78 1.57 6.63
CA ARG A 232 -19.04 0.85 6.54
C ARG A 232 -20.24 1.69 6.96
N HIS A 233 -20.12 2.48 8.02
CA HIS A 233 -21.19 3.36 8.48
C HIS A 233 -21.62 4.35 7.39
N HIS A 234 -20.65 4.89 6.64
CA HIS A 234 -20.87 5.82 5.54
C HIS A 234 -20.94 5.19 4.15
N ARG A 235 -21.01 3.84 4.06
CA ARG A 235 -21.08 3.08 2.80
C ARG A 235 -19.96 3.40 1.80
N ILE A 236 -18.74 3.58 2.32
CA ILE A 236 -17.51 3.68 1.52
C ILE A 236 -16.90 2.29 1.37
N VAL A 237 -16.48 1.97 0.14
CA VAL A 237 -15.63 0.81 -0.15
C VAL A 237 -14.23 1.32 -0.45
N HIS A 238 -13.22 0.82 0.25
CA HIS A 238 -11.83 1.26 0.03
C HIS A 238 -11.31 0.79 -1.33
N CYS A 239 -11.63 -0.46 -1.71
CA CYS A 239 -11.30 -1.08 -2.99
C CYS A 239 -9.82 -1.39 -3.24
N ASP A 240 -8.90 -1.10 -2.32
CA ASP A 240 -7.46 -1.43 -2.47
C ASP A 240 -6.73 -1.56 -1.14
N LEU A 241 -7.37 -2.19 -0.14
CA LEU A 241 -6.71 -2.44 1.14
C LEU A 241 -5.63 -3.52 0.96
N LYS A 242 -4.40 -3.18 1.35
CA LYS A 242 -3.19 -4.02 1.26
C LYS A 242 -2.13 -3.50 2.24
N PRO A 243 -1.07 -4.26 2.56
CA PRO A 243 -0.03 -3.83 3.51
C PRO A 243 0.65 -2.52 3.10
N GLU A 244 0.78 -2.22 1.80
CA GLU A 244 1.32 -0.96 1.29
C GLU A 244 0.44 0.25 1.60
N ASN A 245 -0.87 0.05 1.79
CA ASN A 245 -1.87 1.09 2.07
C ASN A 245 -2.23 1.18 3.56
N VAL A 246 -1.41 0.60 4.44
CA VAL A 246 -1.49 0.76 5.89
C VAL A 246 -0.12 1.22 6.40
N LEU A 247 -0.04 2.45 6.90
CA LEU A 247 1.23 3.06 7.31
C LEU A 247 1.31 3.19 8.82
N LEU A 248 2.52 3.04 9.37
CA LEU A 248 2.81 3.42 10.75
C LEU A 248 2.75 4.94 10.88
N ARG A 249 2.19 5.45 11.97
CA ARG A 249 2.23 6.89 12.28
C ARG A 249 3.63 7.36 12.64
N HIS A 250 4.42 6.48 13.25
CA HIS A 250 5.77 6.77 13.72
C HIS A 250 6.61 5.49 13.67
N PRO A 251 7.89 5.52 13.26
CA PRO A 251 8.72 4.33 13.10
C PRO A 251 8.89 3.53 14.40
N ALA A 252 8.93 4.21 15.54
CA ALA A 252 9.05 3.60 16.87
C ALA A 252 7.74 3.21 17.56
N LYS A 253 6.58 3.35 16.90
CA LYS A 253 5.26 3.08 17.49
C LYS A 253 4.47 2.12 16.62
N SER A 254 3.46 1.48 17.21
CA SER A 254 2.59 0.53 16.49
C SER A 254 1.23 1.13 16.09
N ALA A 255 1.09 2.45 16.21
CA ALA A 255 -0.09 3.15 15.73
C ALA A 255 -0.06 3.21 14.20
N ILE A 256 -1.18 2.91 13.53
CA ILE A 256 -1.29 2.87 12.07
C ILE A 256 -2.33 3.85 11.56
N LYS A 257 -2.28 4.16 10.25
CA LYS A 257 -3.37 4.75 9.50
C LYS A 257 -3.58 4.04 8.17
N VAL A 258 -4.84 3.92 7.76
CA VAL A 258 -5.23 3.49 6.42
C VAL A 258 -5.13 4.68 5.46
N ILE A 259 -4.50 4.47 4.32
CA ILE A 259 -4.22 5.50 3.32
C ILE A 259 -4.76 5.11 1.93
N ASP A 260 -4.57 6.02 0.95
CA ASP A 260 -4.83 5.80 -0.48
C ASP A 260 -6.28 5.45 -0.83
N PHE A 261 -7.11 6.50 -0.80
CA PHE A 261 -8.52 6.45 -1.17
C PHE A 261 -8.75 6.69 -2.66
N GLY A 262 -7.68 6.66 -3.47
CA GLY A 262 -7.74 6.92 -4.91
C GLY A 262 -8.57 5.90 -5.70
N SER A 263 -8.73 4.69 -5.18
CA SER A 263 -9.60 3.65 -5.77
C SER A 263 -10.96 3.53 -5.08
N SER A 264 -11.18 4.30 -4.01
CA SER A 264 -12.38 4.19 -3.19
C SER A 264 -13.59 4.78 -3.88
N CYS A 265 -14.77 4.31 -3.48
CA CYS A 265 -16.05 4.81 -3.97
C CYS A 265 -17.12 4.70 -2.89
N PHE A 266 -18.19 5.46 -3.07
CA PHE A 266 -19.43 5.16 -2.37
C PHE A 266 -20.06 3.91 -2.99
N GLU A 267 -20.70 3.08 -2.17
CA GLU A 267 -21.34 1.83 -2.61
C GLU A 267 -22.34 2.02 -3.77
N HIS A 268 -22.99 3.18 -3.84
CA HIS A 268 -23.95 3.54 -4.89
C HIS A 268 -23.32 4.25 -6.10
N GLU A 269 -22.03 4.61 -6.04
CA GLU A 269 -21.28 5.32 -7.10
C GLU A 269 -20.13 4.44 -7.62
N LYS A 270 -20.38 3.15 -7.88
CA LYS A 270 -19.35 2.20 -8.37
C LYS A 270 -19.04 2.42 -9.85
N ILE A 271 -17.79 2.72 -10.17
CA ILE A 271 -17.32 2.99 -11.54
C ILE A 271 -16.61 1.77 -12.15
N TYR A 272 -15.81 1.06 -11.35
CA TYR A 272 -14.91 0.01 -11.84
C TYR A 272 -15.34 -1.37 -11.35
N THR A 273 -15.22 -2.36 -12.23
CA THR A 273 -15.43 -3.79 -11.92
C THR A 273 -14.12 -4.52 -11.59
N TYR A 274 -13.01 -4.06 -12.17
CA TYR A 274 -11.68 -4.56 -11.87
C TYR A 274 -11.01 -3.67 -10.81
N ILE A 275 -11.06 -4.12 -9.56
CA ILE A 275 -10.58 -3.41 -8.37
C ILE A 275 -9.75 -4.33 -7.47
N GLN A 276 -9.18 -3.79 -6.40
CA GLN A 276 -8.27 -4.44 -5.45
C GLN A 276 -6.96 -4.91 -6.07
N SER A 277 -5.88 -4.85 -5.30
CA SER A 277 -4.63 -5.51 -5.66
C SER A 277 -4.79 -7.03 -5.60
N ARG A 278 -4.23 -7.74 -6.58
CA ARG A 278 -4.58 -9.15 -6.91
C ARG A 278 -4.54 -10.10 -5.71
N PHE A 279 -3.49 -10.05 -4.89
CA PHE A 279 -3.32 -10.97 -3.75
C PHE A 279 -4.38 -10.77 -2.64
N TYR A 280 -4.98 -9.58 -2.59
CA TYR A 280 -5.99 -9.18 -1.61
C TYR A 280 -7.38 -9.07 -2.23
N ARG A 281 -7.53 -9.49 -3.49
CA ARG A 281 -8.77 -9.39 -4.24
C ARG A 281 -9.75 -10.49 -3.84
N SER A 282 -10.98 -10.07 -3.59
CA SER A 282 -12.08 -10.94 -3.18
C SER A 282 -12.60 -11.83 -4.33
N PRO A 283 -13.18 -13.00 -4.02
CA PRO A 283 -13.69 -13.91 -5.03
C PRO A 283 -14.84 -13.32 -5.85
N GLU A 284 -15.74 -12.54 -5.23
CA GLU A 284 -16.85 -11.89 -5.93
C GLU A 284 -16.37 -10.89 -7.00
N VAL A 285 -15.25 -10.19 -6.75
CA VAL A 285 -14.64 -9.29 -7.75
C VAL A 285 -14.02 -10.09 -8.89
N ILE A 286 -13.26 -11.17 -8.59
CA ILE A 286 -12.67 -12.05 -9.63
C ILE A 286 -13.77 -12.63 -10.52
N LEU A 287 -14.87 -13.06 -9.90
CA LEU A 287 -16.02 -13.69 -10.54
C LEU A 287 -16.98 -12.69 -11.20
N GLY A 288 -16.71 -11.39 -11.15
CA GLY A 288 -17.53 -10.37 -11.80
C GLY A 288 -18.95 -10.27 -11.23
N MET A 289 -19.11 -10.51 -9.93
CA MET A 289 -20.35 -10.26 -9.20
C MET A 289 -20.41 -8.81 -8.73
N ASN A 290 -21.60 -8.38 -8.29
CA ASN A 290 -21.73 -7.11 -7.60
C ASN A 290 -20.96 -7.13 -6.28
N TYR A 291 -20.18 -6.08 -6.01
CA TYR A 291 -19.40 -5.96 -4.77
C TYR A 291 -19.88 -4.81 -3.89
N HIS A 292 -19.47 -4.86 -2.63
CA HIS A 292 -19.71 -3.85 -1.60
C HIS A 292 -18.58 -3.89 -0.56
N MET A 293 -18.77 -3.24 0.59
CA MET A 293 -17.79 -3.11 1.68
C MET A 293 -17.19 -4.43 2.20
N ALA A 294 -17.80 -5.59 1.92
CA ALA A 294 -17.28 -6.89 2.37
C ALA A 294 -15.96 -7.28 1.68
N ILE A 295 -15.65 -6.69 0.52
CA ILE A 295 -14.37 -6.94 -0.15
C ILE A 295 -13.19 -6.47 0.69
N ASP A 296 -13.36 -5.41 1.48
CA ASP A 296 -12.30 -4.87 2.33
C ASP A 296 -12.07 -5.77 3.56
N MET A 297 -13.12 -6.46 4.04
CA MET A 297 -12.99 -7.50 5.06
C MET A 297 -12.23 -8.74 4.56
N TRP A 298 -12.39 -9.08 3.27
CA TRP A 298 -11.58 -10.10 2.63
C TRP A 298 -10.10 -9.68 2.58
N SER A 299 -9.83 -8.46 2.11
CA SER A 299 -8.46 -7.92 2.06
C SER A 299 -7.81 -7.87 3.45
N LEU A 300 -8.55 -7.48 4.49
CA LEU A 300 -8.09 -7.56 5.89
C LEU A 300 -7.63 -8.98 6.22
N GLY A 301 -8.44 -10.01 5.95
CA GLY A 301 -8.06 -11.41 6.21
C GLY A 301 -6.73 -11.81 5.54
N CYS A 302 -6.54 -11.41 4.28
CA CYS A 302 -5.28 -11.62 3.56
C CYS A 302 -4.09 -10.89 4.19
N ILE A 303 -4.26 -9.61 4.58
CA ILE A 303 -3.22 -8.80 5.23
C ILE A 303 -2.78 -9.43 6.55
N LEU A 304 -3.73 -9.89 7.37
CA LEU A 304 -3.41 -10.50 8.67
C LEU A 304 -2.64 -11.81 8.51
N ALA A 305 -3.03 -12.65 7.54
CA ALA A 305 -2.30 -13.87 7.21
C ALA A 305 -0.86 -13.57 6.76
N GLU A 306 -0.67 -12.52 5.97
CA GLU A 306 0.66 -12.11 5.50
C GLU A 306 1.52 -11.49 6.60
N LEU A 307 0.94 -10.68 7.50
CA LEU A 307 1.64 -10.19 8.68
C LEU A 307 2.12 -11.34 9.57
N TYR A 308 1.34 -12.41 9.69
CA TYR A 308 1.70 -13.56 10.52
C TYR A 308 2.74 -14.45 9.87
N THR A 309 2.62 -14.73 8.58
CA THR A 309 3.48 -15.69 7.88
C THR A 309 4.69 -15.06 7.19
N GLY A 310 4.64 -13.74 6.98
CA GLY A 310 5.59 -12.99 6.14
C GLY A 310 5.31 -13.08 4.64
N PHE A 311 4.31 -13.84 4.18
CA PHE A 311 4.05 -14.05 2.75
C PHE A 311 2.55 -13.95 2.40
N PRO A 312 2.19 -13.48 1.19
CA PRO A 312 0.80 -13.44 0.77
C PRO A 312 0.15 -14.83 0.81
N ILE A 313 -1.03 -14.94 1.42
CA ILE A 313 -1.76 -16.21 1.54
C ILE A 313 -2.23 -16.75 0.18
N PHE A 314 -2.57 -15.86 -0.76
CA PHE A 314 -3.02 -16.20 -2.11
C PHE A 314 -2.15 -15.49 -3.17
N PRO A 315 -0.96 -16.02 -3.51
CA PRO A 315 -0.02 -15.37 -4.42
C PRO A 315 -0.25 -15.80 -5.89
N GLY A 316 -1.41 -15.45 -6.48
CA GLY A 316 -1.73 -15.78 -7.86
C GLY A 316 -1.02 -14.89 -8.90
N GLU A 317 -0.49 -15.47 -9.97
CA GLU A 317 0.17 -14.80 -11.09
C GLU A 317 -0.84 -14.04 -11.98
N ASN A 318 -2.06 -14.57 -12.09
CA ASN A 318 -3.18 -14.00 -12.85
C ASN A 318 -4.52 -14.31 -12.13
N GLU A 319 -5.65 -13.85 -12.68
CA GLU A 319 -6.96 -14.02 -12.03
C GLU A 319 -7.36 -15.51 -11.88
N GLN A 320 -7.00 -16.36 -12.85
CA GLN A 320 -7.30 -17.80 -12.79
C GLN A 320 -6.47 -18.52 -11.72
N GLU A 321 -5.16 -18.22 -11.63
CA GLU A 321 -4.34 -18.78 -10.55
C GLU A 321 -4.73 -18.20 -9.20
N GLN A 322 -5.12 -16.91 -9.12
CA GLN A 322 -5.60 -16.31 -7.88
C GLN A 322 -6.79 -17.08 -7.31
N LEU A 323 -7.81 -17.36 -8.14
CA LEU A 323 -8.95 -18.17 -7.72
C LEU A 323 -8.55 -19.62 -7.38
N SER A 324 -7.58 -20.18 -8.09
CA SER A 324 -7.05 -21.52 -7.80
C SER A 324 -6.31 -21.58 -6.45
N CYS A 325 -5.59 -20.53 -6.07
CA CYS A 325 -4.98 -20.38 -4.74
C CYS A 325 -6.04 -20.31 -3.65
N ILE A 326 -7.13 -19.57 -3.88
CA ILE A 326 -8.25 -19.48 -2.95
C ILE A 326 -8.90 -20.87 -2.76
N MET A 327 -9.22 -21.55 -3.86
CA MET A 327 -9.86 -22.87 -3.79
C MET A 327 -8.98 -23.94 -3.16
N GLU A 328 -7.64 -23.86 -3.31
CA GLU A 328 -6.70 -24.79 -2.66
C GLU A 328 -6.89 -24.83 -1.14
N VAL A 329 -7.25 -23.69 -0.53
CA VAL A 329 -7.38 -23.51 0.92
C VAL A 329 -8.83 -23.60 1.39
N LEU A 330 -9.76 -23.01 0.63
CA LEU A 330 -11.17 -22.89 1.03
C LEU A 330 -12.09 -23.94 0.42
N GLY A 331 -11.57 -24.83 -0.43
CA GLY A 331 -12.39 -25.70 -1.26
C GLY A 331 -13.05 -24.95 -2.43
N ALA A 332 -13.78 -25.70 -3.25
CA ALA A 332 -14.59 -25.09 -4.32
C ALA A 332 -15.82 -24.39 -3.72
N PRO A 333 -16.24 -23.23 -4.26
CA PRO A 333 -17.50 -22.61 -3.85
C PRO A 333 -18.69 -23.50 -4.25
N ASP A 334 -19.82 -23.30 -3.56
CA ASP A 334 -21.06 -23.98 -3.94
C ASP A 334 -21.59 -23.51 -5.31
N LYS A 335 -22.47 -24.33 -5.90
CA LYS A 335 -23.02 -24.07 -7.24
C LYS A 335 -23.86 -22.79 -7.27
N GLU A 336 -24.56 -22.47 -6.18
CA GLU A 336 -25.39 -21.28 -6.07
C GLU A 336 -24.55 -20.01 -6.17
N PHE A 337 -23.45 -19.94 -5.42
CA PHE A 337 -22.47 -18.87 -5.50
C PHE A 337 -21.88 -18.75 -6.90
N VAL A 338 -21.43 -19.85 -7.52
CA VAL A 338 -20.90 -19.84 -8.89
C VAL A 338 -21.94 -19.34 -9.90
N ASN A 339 -23.22 -19.65 -9.70
CA ASN A 339 -24.28 -19.22 -10.62
C ASN A 339 -24.54 -17.71 -10.60
N ARG A 340 -24.19 -16.99 -9.53
CA ARG A 340 -24.24 -15.52 -9.45
C ARG A 340 -23.16 -14.82 -10.29
N SER A 341 -22.14 -15.56 -10.75
CA SER A 341 -20.99 -15.01 -11.47
C SER A 341 -21.29 -14.76 -12.96
N SER A 342 -21.03 -13.53 -13.41
CA SER A 342 -21.04 -13.16 -14.84
C SER A 342 -19.84 -13.74 -15.60
N ARG A 343 -18.74 -14.07 -14.90
CA ARG A 343 -17.47 -14.55 -15.46
C ARG A 343 -17.25 -16.06 -15.27
N LYS A 344 -18.24 -16.82 -14.82
CA LYS A 344 -18.07 -18.24 -14.42
C LYS A 344 -17.41 -19.12 -15.49
N ARG A 345 -17.69 -18.89 -16.78
CA ARG A 345 -17.14 -19.69 -17.88
C ARG A 345 -15.62 -19.65 -17.99
N ILE A 346 -14.98 -18.59 -17.49
CA ILE A 346 -13.52 -18.44 -17.45
C ILE A 346 -12.89 -19.41 -16.44
N PHE A 347 -13.60 -19.69 -15.34
CA PHE A 347 -13.05 -20.37 -14.17
C PHE A 347 -13.62 -21.78 -13.96
N PHE A 348 -14.83 -22.04 -14.46
CA PHE A 348 -15.56 -23.29 -14.28
C PHE A 348 -16.00 -23.87 -15.63
N ASP A 349 -16.10 -25.19 -15.69
CA ASP A 349 -16.68 -25.90 -16.83
C ASP A 349 -18.22 -25.95 -16.78
N ASN A 350 -18.84 -26.63 -17.74
CA ASN A 350 -20.30 -26.73 -17.85
C ASN A 350 -20.93 -27.54 -16.70
N SER A 351 -20.17 -28.38 -16.01
CA SER A 351 -20.63 -29.14 -14.83
C SER A 351 -20.55 -28.32 -13.54
N GLY A 352 -19.93 -27.13 -13.59
CA GLY A 352 -19.62 -26.30 -12.43
C GLY A 352 -18.30 -26.67 -11.74
N ALA A 353 -17.51 -27.57 -12.32
CA ALA A 353 -16.22 -27.95 -11.76
C ALA A 353 -15.15 -26.89 -12.09
N PRO A 354 -14.20 -26.62 -11.17
CA PRO A 354 -13.10 -25.69 -11.43
C PRO A 354 -12.22 -26.15 -12.60
N ARG A 355 -11.95 -25.24 -13.53
CA ARG A 355 -11.02 -25.48 -14.64
C ARG A 355 -9.60 -25.61 -14.10
N PRO A 356 -8.80 -26.59 -14.58
CA PRO A 356 -7.42 -26.74 -14.13
C PRO A 356 -6.55 -25.59 -14.63
N VAL A 357 -5.76 -25.03 -13.73
CA VAL A 357 -4.78 -23.98 -14.02
C VAL A 357 -3.38 -24.47 -13.63
N VAL A 358 -2.43 -24.29 -14.53
CA VAL A 358 -1.01 -24.58 -14.31
C VAL A 358 -0.28 -23.25 -14.27
N ASN A 359 0.48 -23.01 -13.20
CA ASN A 359 1.24 -21.77 -13.07
C ASN A 359 2.58 -21.82 -13.82
N SER A 360 3.33 -20.72 -13.82
CA SER A 360 4.63 -20.60 -14.48
C SER A 360 5.66 -21.66 -14.07
N LYS A 361 5.49 -22.27 -12.89
CA LYS A 361 6.36 -23.32 -12.33
C LYS A 361 5.85 -24.73 -12.57
N GLY A 362 4.82 -24.92 -13.42
CA GLY A 362 4.24 -26.23 -13.70
C GLY A 362 3.34 -26.78 -12.59
N ARG A 363 3.06 -26.02 -11.53
CA ARG A 363 2.25 -26.49 -10.39
C ARG A 363 0.76 -26.36 -10.71
N ARG A 364 0.04 -27.48 -10.58
CA ARG A 364 -1.43 -27.54 -10.65
C ARG A 364 -2.02 -27.62 -9.24
N ARG A 365 -2.83 -26.63 -8.86
CA ARG A 365 -3.54 -26.60 -7.57
C ARG A 365 -4.86 -27.36 -7.67
N ARG A 366 -5.27 -27.98 -6.56
CA ARG A 366 -6.53 -28.71 -6.45
C ARG A 366 -7.34 -28.13 -5.29
N PRO A 367 -8.67 -27.97 -5.43
CA PRO A 367 -9.49 -27.45 -4.34
C PRO A 367 -9.39 -28.27 -3.06
N GLY A 368 -9.32 -27.61 -1.91
CA GLY A 368 -9.44 -28.22 -0.57
C GLY A 368 -8.25 -29.10 -0.15
N THR A 369 -7.12 -29.08 -0.86
CA THR A 369 -5.95 -29.88 -0.50
C THR A 369 -5.15 -29.34 0.68
N LYS A 370 -5.46 -28.12 1.14
CA LYS A 370 -4.86 -27.51 2.33
C LYS A 370 -5.95 -26.92 3.21
N SER A 371 -5.74 -26.97 4.52
CA SER A 371 -6.53 -26.19 5.48
C SER A 371 -5.89 -24.82 5.73
N LEU A 372 -6.69 -23.88 6.23
CA LEU A 372 -6.21 -22.56 6.60
C LEU A 372 -5.12 -22.62 7.69
N ALA A 373 -5.30 -23.46 8.72
CA ALA A 373 -4.32 -23.64 9.79
C ALA A 373 -2.97 -24.15 9.26
N GLN A 374 -2.96 -25.07 8.30
CA GLN A 374 -1.73 -25.56 7.65
C GLN A 374 -1.01 -24.47 6.86
N VAL A 375 -1.75 -23.61 6.16
CA VAL A 375 -1.16 -22.51 5.39
C VAL A 375 -0.59 -21.44 6.32
N LEU A 376 -1.32 -21.10 7.39
CA LEU A 376 -0.86 -20.14 8.39
C LEU A 376 0.26 -20.68 9.27
N ARG A 377 0.37 -21.99 9.45
CA ARG A 377 1.26 -22.63 10.45
C ARG A 377 1.02 -22.05 11.85
N CYS A 378 -0.24 -21.89 12.21
CA CYS A 378 -0.67 -21.25 13.45
C CYS A 378 -1.51 -22.22 14.28
N SER A 379 -1.27 -22.23 15.60
CA SER A 379 -2.03 -22.99 16.59
C SER A 379 -2.92 -22.11 17.47
N ASP A 380 -3.00 -20.81 17.19
CA ASP A 380 -3.92 -19.88 17.86
C ASP A 380 -5.29 -19.99 17.17
N ASP A 381 -6.18 -20.82 17.73
CA ASP A 381 -7.48 -21.12 17.14
C ASP A 381 -8.35 -19.86 16.97
N ASP A 382 -8.25 -18.90 17.90
CA ASP A 382 -8.98 -17.62 17.80
C ASP A 382 -8.51 -16.80 16.60
N PHE A 383 -7.20 -16.79 16.32
CA PHE A 383 -6.65 -16.11 15.15
C PHE A 383 -7.03 -16.79 13.84
N VAL A 384 -6.95 -18.13 13.80
CA VAL A 384 -7.33 -18.92 12.63
C VAL A 384 -8.83 -18.75 12.34
N ASP A 385 -9.70 -18.80 13.36
CA ASP A 385 -11.14 -18.54 13.22
C ASP A 385 -11.42 -17.11 12.73
N PHE A 386 -10.71 -16.11 13.26
CA PHE A 386 -10.86 -14.73 12.81
C PHE A 386 -10.59 -14.60 11.30
N ILE A 387 -9.46 -15.16 10.83
CA ILE A 387 -9.12 -15.14 9.39
C ILE A 387 -10.15 -15.94 8.58
N ALA A 388 -10.57 -17.11 9.05
CA ALA A 388 -11.57 -17.93 8.36
C ALA A 388 -12.87 -17.16 8.11
N ARG A 389 -13.34 -16.40 9.11
CA ARG A 389 -14.56 -15.57 9.03
C ARG A 389 -14.40 -14.34 8.13
N CYS A 390 -13.18 -13.84 7.95
CA CYS A 390 -12.85 -12.82 6.93
C CYS A 390 -12.83 -13.41 5.51
N LEU A 391 -12.41 -14.66 5.35
CA LEU A 391 -12.22 -15.32 4.06
C LEU A 391 -13.43 -16.17 3.61
N VAL A 392 -14.63 -15.85 4.09
CA VAL A 392 -15.87 -16.51 3.64
C VAL A 392 -16.16 -16.16 2.18
N TRP A 393 -16.51 -17.17 1.37
CA TRP A 393 -16.86 -17.03 -0.05
C TRP A 393 -17.98 -16.02 -0.28
N ASP A 394 -19.14 -16.24 0.35
CA ASP A 394 -20.31 -15.38 0.19
C ASP A 394 -20.14 -14.06 0.97
N PRO A 395 -20.08 -12.90 0.29
CA PRO A 395 -19.88 -11.61 0.94
C PRO A 395 -20.98 -11.24 1.94
N GLU A 396 -22.20 -11.76 1.77
CA GLU A 396 -23.31 -11.52 2.71
C GLU A 396 -23.14 -12.24 4.04
N ARG A 397 -22.47 -13.40 4.02
CA ARG A 397 -22.16 -14.21 5.21
C ARG A 397 -20.80 -13.85 5.83
N ARG A 398 -19.98 -13.08 5.11
CA ARG A 398 -18.66 -12.66 5.56
C ARG A 398 -18.77 -11.75 6.77
N MET A 399 -17.86 -11.92 7.73
CA MET A 399 -17.86 -11.18 8.98
C MET A 399 -17.79 -9.66 8.74
N LYS A 400 -18.67 -8.91 9.41
CA LYS A 400 -18.74 -7.45 9.35
C LYS A 400 -17.76 -6.82 10.34
N PRO A 401 -17.23 -5.60 10.08
CA PRO A 401 -16.29 -4.91 10.98
C PRO A 401 -16.77 -4.81 12.43
N GLN A 402 -18.04 -4.46 12.66
CA GLN A 402 -18.62 -4.34 14.00
C GLN A 402 -18.62 -5.68 14.75
N THR A 403 -18.92 -6.77 14.04
CA THR A 403 -18.86 -8.14 14.60
C THR A 403 -17.43 -8.56 14.87
N ALA A 404 -16.50 -8.24 13.95
CA ALA A 404 -15.08 -8.52 14.10
C ALA A 404 -14.46 -7.84 15.32
N MET A 405 -14.90 -6.62 15.67
CA MET A 405 -14.47 -5.93 16.88
C MET A 405 -14.81 -6.67 18.19
N GLN A 406 -15.81 -7.55 18.15
CA GLN A 406 -16.25 -8.36 19.29
C GLN A 406 -15.68 -9.79 19.25
N HIS A 407 -14.89 -10.15 18.24
CA HIS A 407 -14.31 -11.48 18.12
C HIS A 407 -13.34 -11.80 19.26
N ALA A 408 -13.25 -13.08 19.65
CA ALA A 408 -12.39 -13.54 20.74
C ALA A 408 -10.93 -13.11 20.54
N PHE A 409 -10.37 -13.33 19.35
CA PHE A 409 -9.04 -12.83 18.95
C PHE A 409 -8.82 -11.35 19.28
N VAL A 410 -9.76 -10.46 18.93
CA VAL A 410 -9.63 -9.01 19.15
C VAL A 410 -9.81 -8.66 20.64
N ARG A 411 -10.76 -9.31 21.31
CA ARG A 411 -11.09 -9.08 22.73
C ARG A 411 -10.03 -9.62 23.69
N ALA A 412 -9.28 -10.67 23.32
CA ALA A 412 -8.25 -11.27 24.16
C ALA A 412 -7.23 -10.24 24.66
N GLY A 413 -6.88 -9.26 23.82
CA GLY A 413 -5.97 -8.16 24.20
C GLY A 413 -6.54 -7.15 25.22
N ARG A 414 -7.86 -7.17 25.47
CA ARG A 414 -8.52 -6.28 26.45
C ARG A 414 -8.56 -6.87 27.86
N ARG A 415 -8.36 -8.19 28.01
CA ARG A 415 -8.42 -8.90 29.31
C ARG A 415 -7.21 -8.68 30.21
N GLY A 416 -6.20 -7.92 29.77
CA GLY A 416 -5.04 -7.53 30.59
C GLY A 416 -5.29 -6.45 31.65
N LYS A 417 -6.52 -5.94 31.80
CA LYS A 417 -6.94 -5.16 32.98
C LYS A 417 -7.80 -6.05 33.87
N ILE A 418 -7.18 -6.94 34.62
CA ILE A 418 -7.83 -7.52 35.80
C ILE A 418 -7.30 -6.75 37.02
N THR A 419 -8.26 -6.08 37.64
CA THR A 419 -8.27 -5.48 38.97
C THR A 419 -7.51 -6.32 40.00
N ASN A 420 -6.65 -5.66 40.78
CA ASN A 420 -6.13 -6.21 42.03
C ASN A 420 -7.32 -6.70 42.88
N PRO A 421 -7.35 -7.97 43.34
CA PRO A 421 -8.32 -8.36 44.33
C PRO A 421 -7.89 -7.77 45.68
N THR A 422 -8.80 -7.03 46.31
CA THR A 422 -8.73 -6.62 47.71
C THR A 422 -8.53 -7.83 48.64
N PRO A 423 -7.78 -7.71 49.74
CA PRO A 423 -7.49 -8.84 50.62
C PRO A 423 -8.70 -9.15 51.51
N SER A 424 -9.33 -10.30 51.32
CA SER A 424 -10.29 -10.86 52.28
C SER A 424 -9.62 -11.97 53.10
N THR A 425 -9.40 -11.64 54.37
CA THR A 425 -9.35 -12.48 55.58
C THR A 425 -9.21 -14.00 55.43
N ALA A 426 -8.16 -14.52 56.07
CA ALA A 426 -7.79 -15.90 56.26
C ALA A 426 -8.89 -16.79 56.89
N LYS A 427 -9.00 -18.03 56.41
CA LYS A 427 -9.25 -19.20 57.25
C LYS A 427 -8.41 -20.40 56.77
N THR A 428 -7.58 -20.86 57.70
CA THR A 428 -6.75 -22.06 57.70
C THR A 428 -7.58 -23.33 57.60
N LEU A 429 -7.15 -24.31 56.80
CA LEU A 429 -7.30 -25.75 57.09
C LEU A 429 -6.17 -26.52 56.37
N LEU A 430 -5.48 -27.36 57.14
CA LEU A 430 -4.38 -28.25 56.76
C LEU A 430 -4.93 -29.63 56.31
N SER A 431 -4.32 -30.26 55.29
CA SER A 431 -3.97 -31.70 55.32
C SER A 431 -3.07 -32.14 54.14
N SER A 432 -1.86 -32.59 54.50
CA SER A 432 -1.08 -33.75 54.01
C SER A 432 -0.89 -34.08 52.51
N SER A 433 0.34 -33.81 52.04
CA SER A 433 1.32 -34.67 51.33
C SER A 433 0.92 -35.97 50.59
N SER A 434 1.41 -36.11 49.34
CA SER A 434 2.23 -37.25 48.89
C SER A 434 2.95 -36.98 47.56
N LEU A 435 4.11 -37.61 47.38
CA LEU A 435 5.21 -37.33 46.45
C LEU A 435 5.09 -37.92 45.02
N SER A 436 5.98 -37.39 44.17
CA SER A 436 6.82 -38.08 43.16
C SER A 436 6.38 -38.03 41.68
N GLY A 437 7.34 -37.67 40.82
CA GLY A 437 7.19 -37.67 39.37
C GLY A 437 8.33 -36.95 38.63
N ASN A 438 9.57 -37.36 38.88
CA ASN A 438 10.77 -36.85 38.21
C ASN A 438 10.82 -37.38 36.76
N ARG A 439 10.86 -36.52 35.72
CA ARG A 439 11.33 -36.92 34.38
C ARG A 439 12.06 -35.78 33.68
N ASN A 440 13.30 -36.11 33.32
CA ASN A 440 14.28 -35.29 32.64
C ASN A 440 14.26 -35.60 31.13
N LYS A 441 14.71 -34.63 30.31
CA LYS A 441 15.10 -34.70 28.88
C LYS A 441 14.00 -34.75 27.81
N HIS A 442 13.98 -33.76 26.91
CA HIS A 442 14.75 -33.82 25.64
C HIS A 442 14.69 -32.46 24.91
N LEU A 443 15.84 -31.81 24.71
CA LEU A 443 16.05 -30.76 23.72
C LEU A 443 16.14 -31.43 22.35
N THR A 444 15.22 -31.19 21.43
CA THR A 444 15.35 -31.63 20.03
C THR A 444 15.74 -30.45 19.14
N GLU A 445 16.85 -30.68 18.45
CA GLU A 445 17.47 -29.81 17.46
C GLU A 445 16.54 -29.49 16.28
N THR A 446 16.67 -28.28 15.74
CA THR A 446 16.10 -27.85 14.47
C THR A 446 16.78 -28.54 13.28
N PRO A 447 16.05 -29.18 12.35
CA PRO A 447 16.61 -29.59 11.07
C PRO A 447 16.67 -28.44 10.04
N LYS A 448 17.63 -28.56 9.13
CA LYS A 448 18.13 -27.55 8.18
C LYS A 448 17.11 -27.07 7.14
N LYS A 449 17.33 -25.81 6.72
CA LYS A 449 16.70 -25.06 5.62
C LYS A 449 16.47 -25.89 4.35
N SER A 450 15.24 -25.95 3.86
CA SER A 450 14.95 -26.15 2.43
C SER A 450 14.94 -24.79 1.74
N GLN A 451 15.82 -24.58 0.77
CA GLN A 451 15.84 -23.38 -0.06
C GLN A 451 14.56 -23.30 -0.92
N ILE A 452 13.67 -22.39 -0.54
CA ILE A 452 12.60 -21.92 -1.42
C ILE A 452 12.96 -20.48 -1.75
N SER A 453 13.38 -20.27 -2.99
CA SER A 453 13.66 -18.95 -3.54
C SER A 453 12.41 -18.08 -3.47
N ALA A 454 12.53 -16.91 -2.85
CA ALA A 454 11.50 -15.88 -2.87
C ALA A 454 11.18 -15.50 -4.33
N PRO A 455 9.90 -15.32 -4.70
CA PRO A 455 9.57 -14.77 -6.01
C PRO A 455 9.97 -13.29 -6.06
N THR A 456 10.70 -12.93 -7.12
CA THR A 456 11.07 -11.55 -7.45
C THR A 456 9.81 -10.70 -7.68
N PRO A 457 9.64 -9.56 -7.01
CA PRO A 457 8.60 -8.60 -7.35
C PRO A 457 8.85 -8.04 -8.76
N LEU A 458 7.83 -8.06 -9.62
CA LEU A 458 7.82 -7.32 -10.88
C LEU A 458 7.68 -5.82 -10.57
N THR A 459 8.78 -5.16 -10.25
CA THR A 459 8.92 -3.70 -10.31
C THR A 459 9.70 -3.32 -11.57
N ALA A 460 9.29 -2.22 -12.20
CA ALA A 460 9.83 -1.71 -13.45
C ALA A 460 11.37 -1.60 -13.44
N ARG A 461 11.97 -1.99 -14.57
CA ARG A 461 13.41 -2.04 -14.81
C ARG A 461 13.96 -0.61 -14.96
N SER A 462 14.67 -0.10 -13.96
CA SER A 462 15.57 1.06 -14.13
C SER A 462 16.87 0.60 -14.78
N SER A 463 17.16 1.12 -15.97
CA SER A 463 18.46 1.06 -16.62
C SER A 463 19.44 1.99 -15.90
N ARG A 464 20.46 1.42 -15.23
CA ARG A 464 21.65 2.18 -14.81
C ARG A 464 22.76 1.98 -15.84
N THR A 465 23.19 3.10 -16.39
CA THR A 465 24.47 3.32 -17.06
C THR A 465 25.62 3.04 -16.09
N VAL A 466 26.62 2.25 -16.51
CA VAL A 466 27.88 2.07 -15.80
C VAL A 466 29.02 2.42 -16.73
N THR A 467 29.82 3.38 -16.28
CA THR A 467 31.05 3.91 -16.89
C THR A 467 32.23 2.94 -16.71
N ASN A 468 33.07 2.87 -17.75
CA ASN A 468 34.27 2.06 -17.89
C ASN A 468 35.33 2.28 -16.81
N THR A 469 36.02 1.20 -16.42
CA THR A 469 37.48 1.19 -16.14
C THR A 469 38.06 -0.21 -16.41
N VAL A 470 39.11 -0.25 -17.25
CA VAL A 470 39.91 -1.41 -17.68
C VAL A 470 41.07 -1.64 -16.70
N PRO A 471 41.62 -2.86 -16.54
CA PRO A 471 43.00 -3.07 -17.03
C PRO A 471 43.34 -4.47 -17.62
N SER A 472 44.16 -4.43 -18.67
CA SER A 472 45.29 -5.30 -19.08
C SER A 472 45.15 -6.83 -19.32
N THR A 473 45.30 -7.19 -20.59
CA THR A 473 45.71 -8.49 -21.20
C THR A 473 47.25 -8.73 -21.10
N PRO A 474 47.85 -9.92 -21.39
CA PRO A 474 48.04 -10.48 -22.76
C PRO A 474 47.98 -12.05 -22.78
N VAL A 475 48.03 -12.86 -23.85
CA VAL A 475 48.68 -12.82 -25.19
C VAL A 475 48.15 -13.96 -26.10
N HIS A 476 48.27 -13.77 -27.43
CA HIS A 476 48.43 -14.75 -28.54
C HIS A 476 47.23 -15.64 -29.00
N ALA A 477 46.94 -15.86 -30.29
CA ALA A 477 47.49 -15.42 -31.59
C ALA A 477 46.50 -15.76 -32.75
N THR A 478 46.51 -14.93 -33.82
CA THR A 478 46.37 -15.22 -35.28
C THR A 478 45.19 -16.07 -35.83
N SER A 479 44.55 -15.82 -36.99
CA SER A 479 44.56 -14.77 -38.02
C SER A 479 43.46 -15.08 -39.10
N ILE A 480 43.10 -14.06 -39.90
CA ILE A 480 42.51 -14.07 -41.27
C ILE A 480 40.99 -14.29 -41.46
N GLY A 481 40.34 -13.34 -42.17
CA GLY A 481 39.36 -13.69 -43.23
C GLY A 481 38.00 -12.97 -43.28
N SER A 482 37.97 -11.76 -43.87
CA SER A 482 36.96 -11.25 -44.85
C SER A 482 35.43 -11.23 -44.58
N SER A 483 34.89 -10.00 -44.66
CA SER A 483 33.69 -9.55 -45.40
C SER A 483 32.28 -10.05 -45.06
N SER A 484 31.51 -9.13 -44.48
CA SER A 484 30.16 -8.67 -44.85
C SER A 484 29.18 -9.66 -45.52
N ARG A 485 28.11 -10.02 -44.77
CA ARG A 485 26.73 -9.98 -45.27
C ARG A 485 25.72 -9.94 -44.12
N SER A 486 24.75 -9.07 -44.33
CA SER A 486 23.63 -8.67 -43.49
C SER A 486 22.58 -9.78 -43.34
N TYR A 487 22.04 -9.94 -42.12
CA TYR A 487 20.74 -10.58 -41.89
C TYR A 487 19.91 -9.78 -40.88
N ARG A 488 18.79 -9.27 -41.43
CA ARG A 488 17.51 -8.90 -40.83
C ARG A 488 17.27 -9.49 -39.42
N SER A 489 17.03 -8.62 -38.43
CA SER A 489 16.36 -9.00 -37.19
C SER A 489 14.86 -8.71 -37.28
N SER A 490 14.08 -9.66 -36.79
CA SER A 490 12.63 -9.72 -36.76
C SER A 490 12.04 -8.74 -35.74
N GLN A 491 11.03 -8.00 -36.21
CA GLN A 491 10.15 -7.15 -35.43
C GLN A 491 9.33 -8.00 -34.44
N SER A 492 9.26 -7.56 -33.18
CA SER A 492 8.26 -8.04 -32.21
C SER A 492 7.10 -7.04 -32.18
N HIS A 493 5.95 -7.48 -32.69
CA HIS A 493 4.71 -6.73 -32.67
C HIS A 493 4.15 -6.65 -31.23
N GLY A 494 4.05 -5.44 -30.70
CA GLY A 494 3.18 -5.13 -29.57
C GLY A 494 1.73 -5.06 -30.04
N LEU A 495 0.89 -5.94 -29.49
CA LEU A 495 -0.54 -5.97 -29.76
C LEU A 495 -1.23 -4.77 -29.07
N SER A 496 -1.72 -3.86 -29.90
CA SER A 496 -2.73 -2.86 -29.57
C SER A 496 -4.06 -3.57 -29.30
N SER A 497 -4.75 -3.21 -28.21
CA SER A 497 -6.15 -3.59 -28.01
C SER A 497 -7.04 -2.43 -28.45
N GLN A 498 -7.59 -2.56 -29.65
CA GLN A 498 -8.73 -1.75 -30.10
C GLN A 498 -9.97 -2.22 -29.34
N TYR A 499 -10.63 -1.31 -28.61
CA TYR A 499 -12.00 -1.50 -28.17
C TYR A 499 -12.92 -0.58 -28.98
N SER A 500 -13.74 -1.21 -29.82
CA SER A 500 -14.86 -0.58 -30.52
C SER A 500 -15.98 -0.30 -29.53
N SER A 501 -16.37 0.97 -29.40
CA SER A 501 -17.62 1.37 -28.75
C SER A 501 -18.63 1.65 -29.87
N ARG A 502 -19.68 0.83 -29.95
CA ARG A 502 -20.87 1.13 -30.76
C ARG A 502 -21.70 2.16 -30.02
N THR A 503 -21.77 3.36 -30.57
CA THR A 503 -22.71 4.43 -30.22
C THR A 503 -24.09 4.10 -30.79
N LEU A 504 -25.11 4.12 -29.92
CA LEU A 504 -26.51 4.25 -30.31
C LEU A 504 -26.75 5.70 -30.73
N GLY A 505 -27.03 5.93 -32.01
CA GLY A 505 -27.40 7.23 -32.55
C GLY A 505 -28.87 7.54 -32.27
N GLY A 506 -29.12 8.68 -31.61
CA GLY A 506 -30.44 9.28 -31.49
C GLY A 506 -30.84 9.98 -32.79
N PHE A 507 -32.10 9.81 -33.19
CA PHE A 507 -32.70 10.49 -34.33
C PHE A 507 -32.99 11.96 -33.99
N ALA A 508 -32.60 12.84 -34.91
CA ALA A 508 -32.89 14.26 -34.92
C ALA A 508 -34.35 14.51 -35.33
N THR A 509 -35.00 15.42 -34.61
CA THR A 509 -36.28 16.06 -34.95
C THR A 509 -36.07 17.15 -35.99
N THR A 510 -36.74 17.03 -37.14
CA THR A 510 -36.94 18.09 -38.12
C THR A 510 -38.21 18.87 -37.79
N ALA A 511 -38.10 20.20 -37.74
CA ALA A 511 -39.23 21.12 -37.75
C ALA A 511 -39.54 21.52 -39.21
N ALA A 512 -40.81 21.40 -39.62
CA ALA A 512 -41.42 22.23 -40.66
C ALA A 512 -42.96 22.06 -40.66
N LYS A 513 -43.63 23.20 -40.51
CA LYS A 513 -45.07 23.52 -40.62
C LYS A 513 -45.97 23.17 -39.45
#